data_AF-A0A524CRP4-F1
#
_entry.id   AF-A0A524CRP4-F1
#
_cell.length_a   1.000
_cell.length_b   1.000
_cell.length_c   1.000
_cell.angle_alpha   90.00
_cell.angle_beta   90.00
_cell.angle_gamma   90.00
#
_symmetry.space_group_name_H-M   'P 1'
#
loop_
_entity.id
_entity.type
_entity.pdbx_description
1 polymer ?
#
loop_
_entity_poly.entity_id
_entity_poly.type
_entity_poly.pdbx_seq_one_letter_code
_entity_poly.pdbx_strand_id
1 'polypeptide(L)'
;MNDKDPESKKNPEEIRQSLNAMVHKLDQVSGSSESWRASVSQNKERWEKLKAKIHARQKELKRLVMDKKAGLLGEEEFNRRYRKIQDELTDLEFEVYNLRLGTSAKRE
;
A
#
# COMPACT_ATOMS: atom_id res chain seq x y z
N MET A 1 8.45 10.31 33.26
CA MET A 1 7.60 9.16 32.86
C MET A 1 6.46 9.76 32.07
N ASN A 2 6.56 9.95 30.75
CA ASN A 2 6.61 9.00 29.64
C ASN A 2 5.20 8.68 29.11
N ASP A 3 4.56 9.68 28.50
CA ASP A 3 3.45 9.48 27.57
C ASP A 3 3.98 9.68 26.16
N LYS A 4 4.27 8.53 25.53
CA LYS A 4 4.67 8.43 24.12
C LYS A 4 3.41 8.54 23.29
N ASP A 5 3.25 9.68 22.66
CA ASP A 5 2.37 9.87 21.51
C ASP A 5 2.92 9.05 20.32
N PRO A 6 2.21 8.04 19.77
CA PRO A 6 2.68 7.31 18.61
C PRO A 6 2.01 7.81 17.32
N GLU A 7 1.83 9.12 17.13
CA GLU A 7 1.68 9.71 15.79
C GLU A 7 3.04 9.89 15.08
N SER A 8 3.97 8.97 15.36
CA SER A 8 5.26 8.93 14.67
C SER A 8 5.03 8.54 13.22
N LYS A 9 5.05 9.56 12.34
CA LYS A 9 5.52 9.54 10.95
C LYS A 9 6.04 8.15 10.57
N LYS A 10 5.17 7.27 10.07
CA LYS A 10 5.57 5.92 9.66
C LYS A 10 6.75 6.07 8.70
N ASN A 11 7.88 5.45 9.05
CA ASN A 11 9.08 5.60 8.25
C ASN A 11 8.80 5.06 6.84
N PRO A 12 9.34 5.69 5.79
CA PRO A 12 9.15 5.26 4.41
C PRO A 12 9.47 3.77 4.17
N GLU A 13 10.45 3.26 4.93
CA GLU A 13 10.83 1.85 4.94
C GLU A 13 9.76 0.94 5.57
N GLU A 14 9.11 1.36 6.65
CA GLU A 14 8.04 0.59 7.31
C GLU A 14 6.79 0.52 6.43
N ILE A 15 6.43 1.61 5.76
CA ILE A 15 5.33 1.64 4.79
C ILE A 15 5.65 0.69 3.63
N ARG A 16 6.88 0.75 3.11
CA ARG A 16 7.32 -0.16 2.04
C ARG A 16 7.30 -1.62 2.47
N GLN A 17 7.77 -1.93 3.67
CA GLN A 17 7.75 -3.29 4.20
C GLN A 17 6.33 -3.79 4.44
N SER A 18 5.46 -2.96 5.00
CA SER A 18 4.04 -3.27 5.20
C SER A 18 3.36 -3.57 3.86
N LEU A 19 3.60 -2.74 2.84
CA LEU A 19 3.07 -2.93 1.48
C LEU A 19 3.61 -4.19 0.81
N ASN A 20 4.91 -4.48 0.94
CA ASN A 20 5.50 -5.70 0.37
C ASN A 20 4.95 -6.95 1.07
N ALA A 21 4.81 -6.90 2.40
CA ALA A 21 4.22 -7.97 3.19
C ALA A 21 2.73 -8.16 2.84
N MET A 22 2.01 -7.07 2.56
CA MET A 22 0.65 -7.15 2.05
C MET A 22 0.63 -7.82 0.69
N VAL A 23 1.36 -7.33 -0.31
CA VAL A 23 1.43 -7.94 -1.66
C VAL A 23 1.78 -9.42 -1.59
N HIS A 24 2.75 -9.79 -0.76
CA HIS A 24 3.13 -11.18 -0.55
C HIS A 24 2.01 -12.02 0.10
N LYS A 25 1.20 -11.42 0.99
CA LYS A 25 -0.02 -12.03 1.52
C LYS A 25 -1.18 -12.02 0.51
N LEU A 26 -1.23 -11.04 -0.41
CA LEU A 26 -2.21 -10.97 -1.51
C LEU A 26 -1.96 -12.08 -2.53
N ASP A 27 -0.69 -12.47 -2.76
CA ASP A 27 -0.32 -13.62 -3.58
C ASP A 27 -0.61 -14.96 -2.87
N GLN A 28 -0.54 -14.99 -1.54
CA GLN A 28 -0.86 -16.18 -0.73
C GLN A 28 -2.32 -16.26 -0.27
N VAL A 29 -3.28 -16.12 -1.21
CA VAL A 29 -4.71 -16.41 -0.96
C VAL A 29 -4.93 -17.83 -0.37
N SER A 30 -3.99 -18.75 -0.66
CA SER A 30 -3.94 -20.11 -0.14
C SER A 30 -3.67 -20.24 1.38
N GLY A 31 -3.17 -19.20 2.07
CA GLY A 31 -2.89 -19.24 3.52
C GLY A 31 -3.89 -18.50 4.41
N SER A 32 -4.91 -17.88 3.82
CA SER A 32 -5.81 -16.95 4.51
C SER A 32 -7.13 -17.61 4.95
N SER A 33 -7.78 -17.05 5.98
CA SER A 33 -9.04 -17.57 6.55
C SER A 33 -10.13 -17.75 5.47
N GLU A 34 -11.03 -18.74 5.66
CA GLU A 34 -12.13 -19.01 4.73
C GLU A 34 -13.00 -17.77 4.45
N SER A 35 -13.21 -16.92 5.47
CA SER A 35 -13.94 -15.65 5.35
C SER A 35 -13.28 -14.65 4.40
N TRP A 36 -11.95 -14.61 4.35
CA TRP A 36 -11.20 -13.78 3.42
C TRP A 36 -11.30 -14.32 2.00
N ARG A 37 -11.11 -15.64 1.82
CA ARG A 37 -11.27 -16.27 0.51
C ARG A 37 -12.68 -16.07 -0.04
N ALA A 38 -13.70 -16.17 0.79
CA ALA A 38 -15.09 -15.91 0.41
C ALA A 38 -15.29 -14.45 -0.02
N SER A 39 -14.83 -13.48 0.78
CA SER A 39 -14.96 -12.04 0.47
C SER A 39 -14.23 -11.66 -0.82
N VAL A 40 -13.02 -12.18 -1.03
CA VAL A 40 -12.24 -12.00 -2.25
C VAL A 40 -12.91 -12.67 -3.45
N SER A 41 -13.45 -13.88 -3.28
CA SER A 41 -14.14 -14.58 -4.37
C SER A 41 -15.44 -13.88 -4.79
N GLN A 42 -16.19 -13.36 -3.81
CA GLN A 42 -17.40 -12.57 -4.06
C GLN A 42 -17.10 -11.22 -4.72
N ASN A 43 -15.90 -10.67 -4.52
CA ASN A 43 -15.47 -9.38 -5.05
C ASN A 43 -14.24 -9.49 -5.96
N LYS A 44 -14.13 -10.59 -6.72
CA LYS A 44 -12.93 -10.94 -7.49
C LYS A 44 -12.50 -9.84 -8.46
N GLU A 45 -13.45 -9.20 -9.14
CA GLU A 45 -13.14 -8.12 -10.07
C GLU A 45 -12.54 -6.90 -9.35
N ARG A 46 -13.14 -6.48 -8.23
CA ARG A 46 -12.63 -5.38 -7.40
C ARG A 46 -11.24 -5.72 -6.84
N TRP A 47 -11.04 -6.97 -6.47
CA TRP A 47 -9.76 -7.48 -6.00
C TRP A 47 -8.65 -7.43 -7.07
N GLU A 48 -8.93 -7.91 -8.28
CA GLU A 48 -7.95 -7.83 -9.38
C GLU A 48 -7.62 -6.38 -9.75
N LYS A 49 -8.62 -5.48 -9.74
CA LYS A 49 -8.39 -4.04 -9.93
C LYS A 49 -7.50 -3.44 -8.84
N LEU A 50 -7.72 -3.80 -7.58
CA LEU A 50 -6.89 -3.34 -6.46
C LEU A 50 -5.45 -3.82 -6.59
N LYS A 51 -5.24 -5.11 -6.90
CA LYS A 51 -3.90 -5.66 -7.14
C LYS A 51 -3.20 -4.93 -8.28
N ALA A 52 -3.88 -4.72 -9.41
CA ALA A 52 -3.31 -4.01 -10.55
C ALA A 52 -2.86 -2.59 -10.19
N LYS A 53 -3.69 -1.84 -9.42
CA LYS A 53 -3.35 -0.50 -8.94
C LYS A 53 -2.14 -0.52 -8.00
N ILE A 54 -2.11 -1.44 -7.04
CA ILE A 54 -0.98 -1.58 -6.09
C ILE A 54 0.32 -1.86 -6.85
N HIS A 55 0.31 -2.81 -7.79
CA HIS A 55 1.48 -3.12 -8.61
C HIS A 55 1.94 -1.94 -9.45
N ALA A 56 1.01 -1.19 -10.05
CA ALA A 56 1.33 -0.01 -10.84
C ALA A 56 2.04 1.06 -9.98
N ARG A 57 1.52 1.36 -8.79
CA ARG A 57 2.12 2.33 -7.86
C ARG A 57 3.45 1.87 -7.30
N GLN A 58 3.61 0.59 -7.01
CA GLN A 58 4.92 0.02 -6.61
C GLN A 58 5.96 0.12 -7.73
N LYS A 59 5.56 -0.10 -8.99
CA LYS A 59 6.44 0.09 -10.15
C LYS A 59 6.85 1.55 -10.32
N GLU A 60 5.90 2.46 -10.14
CA GLU A 60 6.13 3.91 -10.16
C GLU A 60 7.10 4.35 -9.06
N LEU A 61 6.93 3.83 -7.83
CA LEU A 61 7.84 4.09 -6.71
C LEU A 61 9.26 3.60 -7.00
N LYS A 62 9.39 2.39 -7.55
CA LYS A 62 10.70 1.83 -7.95
C LYS A 62 11.36 2.72 -9.00
N ARG A 63 10.61 3.16 -10.02
CA ARG A 63 11.11 4.07 -11.06
C ARG A 63 11.53 5.41 -10.46
N LEU A 64 10.73 5.99 -9.59
CA LEU A 64 11.05 7.26 -8.92
C LEU A 64 12.37 7.19 -8.15
N VAL A 65 12.60 6.09 -7.41
CA VAL A 65 13.86 5.85 -6.69
C VAL A 65 15.04 5.68 -7.66
N MET A 66 14.85 4.98 -8.78
CA MET A 66 15.87 4.85 -9.82
C MET A 66 16.22 6.20 -10.45
N ASP A 67 15.22 6.99 -10.82
CA ASP A 67 15.40 8.32 -11.42
C ASP A 67 16.12 9.28 -10.45
N LYS A 68 15.81 9.20 -9.15
CA LYS A 68 16.55 9.95 -8.11
C LYS A 68 18.00 9.50 -7.98
N LYS A 69 18.26 8.19 -8.00
CA LYS A 69 19.62 7.63 -7.97
C LYS A 69 20.44 8.01 -9.21
N ALA A 70 19.78 8.12 -10.36
CA ALA A 70 20.39 8.57 -11.61
C ALA A 70 20.60 10.10 -11.67
N GLY A 71 20.21 10.85 -10.63
CA GLY A 71 20.34 12.30 -10.59
C GLY A 71 19.36 13.06 -11.50
N LEU A 72 18.35 12.38 -12.05
CA LEU A 72 17.36 12.96 -12.97
C LEU A 72 16.29 13.79 -12.23
N LEU A 73 16.27 13.72 -10.90
CA LEU A 73 15.29 14.39 -10.05
C LEU A 73 15.97 15.15 -8.92
N GLY A 74 15.59 16.42 -8.78
CA GLY A 74 15.88 17.23 -7.59
C GLY A 74 15.25 16.63 -6.33
N GLU A 75 15.78 16.99 -5.17
CA GLU A 75 15.31 16.47 -3.88
C GLU A 75 13.86 16.84 -3.58
N GLU A 76 13.45 18.09 -3.83
CA GLU A 76 12.07 18.53 -3.63
C GLU A 76 11.08 17.80 -4.55
N GLU A 77 11.44 17.62 -5.83
CA GLU A 77 10.59 16.91 -6.79
C GLU A 77 10.44 15.43 -6.42
N PHE A 78 11.55 14.80 -5.98
CA PHE A 78 11.51 13.44 -5.46
C PHE A 78 10.59 13.36 -4.24
N ASN A 79 10.78 14.21 -3.24
CA ASN A 79 10.00 14.19 -2.00
C ASN A 79 8.50 14.40 -2.26
N ARG A 80 8.14 15.33 -3.15
CA ARG A 80 6.74 15.58 -3.51
C ARG A 80 6.10 14.35 -4.17
N ARG A 81 6.75 13.78 -5.19
CA ARG A 81 6.23 12.58 -5.88
C ARG A 81 6.20 11.37 -4.97
N TYR A 82 7.23 11.22 -4.13
CA TYR A 82 7.37 10.13 -3.19
C TYR A 82 6.21 10.11 -2.20
N ARG A 83 5.90 11.26 -1.57
CA ARG A 83 4.75 11.39 -0.67
C ARG A 83 3.43 11.04 -1.37
N LYS A 84 3.21 11.58 -2.57
CA LYS A 84 1.99 11.28 -3.33
C LYS A 84 1.81 9.79 -3.58
N ILE A 85 2.86 9.09 -4.02
CA ILE A 85 2.79 7.64 -4.26
C ILE A 85 2.57 6.88 -2.96
N GLN A 86 3.16 7.32 -1.84
CA GLN A 86 2.91 6.72 -0.53
C GLN A 86 1.47 6.90 -0.05
N ASP A 87 0.89 8.08 -0.22
CA ASP A 87 -0.50 8.35 0.14
C ASP A 87 -1.44 7.45 -0.67
N GLU A 88 -1.24 7.39 -1.99
CA GLU A 88 -2.03 6.53 -2.88
C GLU A 88 -1.88 5.04 -2.52
N LEU A 89 -0.67 4.59 -2.14
CA LEU A 89 -0.45 3.21 -1.68
C LEU A 89 -1.12 2.94 -0.34
N THR A 90 -1.15 3.91 0.57
CA THR A 90 -1.82 3.80 1.87
C THR A 90 -3.34 3.71 1.70
N ASP A 91 -3.89 4.46 0.76
CA ASP A 91 -5.33 4.39 0.45
C ASP A 91 -5.71 3.04 -0.16
N LEU A 92 -4.87 2.49 -1.05
CA LEU A 92 -5.06 1.15 -1.60
C LEU A 92 -4.94 0.06 -0.53
N GLU A 93 -4.02 0.20 0.42
CA GLU A 93 -3.93 -0.66 1.61
C GLU A 93 -5.24 -0.63 2.41
N PHE A 94 -5.80 0.56 2.63
CA PHE A 94 -7.07 0.71 3.34
C PHE A 94 -8.25 0.08 2.58
N GLU A 95 -8.29 0.21 1.25
CA GLU A 95 -9.29 -0.48 0.41
C GLU A 95 -9.18 -2.01 0.50
N VAL A 96 -7.96 -2.56 0.58
CA VAL A 96 -7.74 -4.00 0.80
C VAL A 96 -8.22 -4.44 2.18
N TYR A 97 -7.95 -3.65 3.22
CA TYR A 97 -8.46 -3.92 4.57
C TYR A 97 -9.99 -3.90 4.62
N ASN A 98 -10.61 -2.94 3.94
CA ASN A 98 -12.06 -2.87 3.81
C ASN A 98 -12.63 -4.09 3.09
N LEU A 99 -12.01 -4.50 1.99
CA LEU A 99 -12.37 -5.74 1.30
C LEU A 99 -12.27 -6.96 2.22
N ARG A 100 -11.30 -6.95 3.15
CA ARG A 100 -11.05 -8.06 4.08
C ARG A 100 -12.08 -8.17 5.18
N LEU A 101 -12.52 -7.02 5.69
CA LEU A 101 -13.50 -6.95 6.76
C LEU A 101 -14.94 -6.94 6.23
N GLY A 102 -15.13 -6.87 4.89
CA GLY A 102 -16.44 -6.63 4.28
C GLY A 102 -16.98 -5.23 4.58
N THR A 103 -16.10 -4.29 4.91
CA THR A 103 -16.45 -2.92 5.32
C THR A 103 -16.28 -1.92 4.17
N SER A 104 -16.89 -0.75 4.32
CA SER A 104 -16.82 0.37 3.36
C SER A 104 -16.34 1.66 4.02
N ALA A 105 -15.51 1.56 5.06
CA ALA A 105 -15.03 2.72 5.79
C ALA A 105 -14.26 3.64 4.82
N LYS A 106 -14.36 4.95 5.01
CA LYS A 106 -13.51 5.94 4.33
C LYS A 106 -12.43 6.40 5.28
N ARG A 107 -11.25 6.69 4.74
CA ARG A 107 -10.17 7.33 5.48
C ARG A 107 -10.51 8.83 5.55
N GLU A 108 -10.72 9.35 6.76
CA GLU A 108 -10.91 10.78 7.05
C GLU A 108 -9.59 11.56 6.94
#